data_AF-A0A963GNG3-F1
#
_entry.id   AF-A0A963GNG3-F1
#
_cell.length_a   1.000
_cell.length_b   1.000
_cell.length_c   1.000
_cell.angle_alpha   90.00
_cell.angle_beta   90.00
_cell.angle_gamma   90.00
#
_symmetry.space_group_name_H-M   'P 1'
#
loop_
_entity.id
_entity.type
_entity.pdbx_description
1 polymer ?
#
loop_
_entity_poly.entity_id
_entity_poly.type
_entity_poly.pdbx_seq_one_letter_code
_entity_poly.pdbx_strand_id
1 'polypeptide(L)'
;MSDTNRLSIDQLNRRQFLGTLLASVTTLAIGGVSSHSAHAASASDPFTLPPLPWPDDALSPYISPDTIGFHYGKHHQGYVNNLNKLVAGTSMADQPLEAIIQATADKTDKTAIFNNAAQIWNHTFYWNSLKPKGGGKPTGSLIEHIEKDFNNFDAFKTEFARAAASQFGSGWAWLVKDGDKLIIVKTGNADTPIAHGQKPLLTIDVWEHAYYLDYQNRRADYIAAIMDHLINWEFAEQNLAA
;
A
#
# COMPACT_ATOMS: atom_id res chain seq x y z
N MET A 1 -38.21 -19.55 -33.80
CA MET A 1 -38.90 -19.91 -32.55
C MET A 1 -38.26 -21.16 -32.01
N SER A 2 -37.24 -20.98 -31.17
CA SER A 2 -36.60 -22.07 -30.43
C SER A 2 -36.34 -21.55 -29.02
N ASP A 3 -37.33 -21.77 -28.15
CA ASP A 3 -37.30 -21.43 -26.74
C ASP A 3 -36.28 -22.32 -26.02
N THR A 4 -35.25 -21.69 -25.46
CA THR A 4 -34.31 -22.32 -24.55
C THR A 4 -34.70 -21.95 -23.13
N ASN A 5 -35.14 -22.96 -22.39
CA ASN A 5 -35.39 -22.91 -20.95
C ASN A 5 -34.13 -22.46 -20.20
N ARG A 6 -34.10 -21.20 -19.75
CA ARG A 6 -33.19 -20.73 -18.70
C ARG A 6 -33.96 -20.69 -17.39
N LEU A 7 -33.69 -21.65 -16.51
CA LEU A 7 -34.14 -21.60 -15.12
C LEU A 7 -33.21 -20.67 -14.35
N SER A 8 -33.83 -19.64 -13.77
CA SER A 8 -33.27 -18.68 -12.82
C SER A 8 -32.85 -19.40 -11.53
N ILE A 9 -31.61 -19.20 -11.09
CA ILE A 9 -31.18 -19.53 -9.72
C ILE A 9 -31.13 -18.21 -8.97
N ASP A 10 -32.25 -17.88 -8.36
CA ASP A 10 -32.30 -16.94 -7.25
C ASP A 10 -33.09 -17.60 -6.13
N GLN A 11 -32.65 -17.36 -4.90
CA GLN A 11 -33.29 -17.76 -3.63
C GLN A 11 -33.14 -19.22 -3.14
N LEU A 12 -31.98 -19.55 -2.55
CA LEU A 12 -31.94 -20.45 -1.39
C LEU A 12 -31.01 -19.91 -0.30
N ASN A 13 -31.56 -18.97 0.46
CA ASN A 13 -31.43 -18.76 1.90
C ASN A 13 -30.24 -19.38 2.66
N ARG A 14 -29.36 -18.46 3.10
CA ARG A 14 -28.79 -18.40 4.45
C ARG A 14 -29.79 -18.90 5.51
N ARG A 15 -29.28 -19.69 6.47
CA ARG A 15 -29.92 -20.23 7.69
C ARG A 15 -30.56 -21.60 7.52
N GLN A 16 -29.75 -22.64 7.74
CA GLN A 16 -30.09 -23.84 8.52
C GLN A 16 -28.85 -24.76 8.55
N PHE A 17 -28.00 -24.58 9.57
CA PHE A 17 -27.08 -25.65 9.98
C PHE A 17 -26.81 -25.51 11.49
N LEU A 18 -27.70 -26.09 12.28
CA LEU A 18 -27.53 -26.30 13.71
C LEU A 18 -28.11 -27.69 13.99
N GLY A 19 -27.22 -28.64 14.24
CA GLY A 19 -27.52 -30.02 14.56
C GLY A 19 -26.53 -30.52 15.61
N THR A 20 -26.94 -30.41 16.86
CA THR A 20 -26.33 -30.89 18.10
C THR A 20 -26.04 -32.39 18.08
N LEU A 21 -24.89 -32.81 18.61
CA LEU A 21 -24.61 -34.19 19.01
C LEU A 21 -24.05 -34.19 20.44
N LEU A 22 -24.86 -34.70 21.36
CA LEU A 22 -24.50 -35.07 22.72
C LEU A 22 -23.90 -36.48 22.71
N ALA A 23 -22.69 -36.64 23.24
CA ALA A 23 -22.20 -37.92 23.72
C ALA A 23 -21.35 -37.69 24.97
N SER A 24 -21.89 -38.09 26.12
CA SER A 24 -21.22 -38.10 27.42
C SER A 24 -20.33 -39.35 27.53
N VAL A 25 -19.04 -39.16 27.80
CA VAL A 25 -18.18 -40.22 28.37
C VAL A 25 -17.28 -39.59 29.44
N THR A 26 -17.56 -39.95 30.68
CA THR A 26 -16.72 -39.66 31.84
C THR A 26 -15.64 -40.73 31.93
N THR A 27 -14.36 -40.37 31.94
CA THR A 27 -13.31 -41.24 32.49
C THR A 27 -12.20 -40.39 33.12
N LEU A 28 -11.94 -40.69 34.39
CA LEU A 28 -10.95 -40.12 35.28
C LEU A 28 -9.54 -40.62 34.89
N ALA A 29 -8.57 -39.73 34.69
CA ALA A 29 -7.16 -40.11 34.67
C ALA A 29 -6.30 -39.03 35.33
N ILE A 30 -5.52 -39.49 36.31
CA ILE A 30 -4.61 -38.75 37.18
C ILE A 30 -3.23 -38.74 36.53
N GLY A 31 -2.54 -37.60 36.53
CA GLY A 31 -1.08 -37.53 36.52
C GLY A 31 -0.44 -36.84 35.31
N GLY A 32 0.44 -35.88 35.62
CA GLY A 32 1.48 -35.38 34.70
C GLY A 32 1.38 -33.89 34.36
N VAL A 33 1.72 -33.02 35.31
CA VAL A 33 1.99 -31.60 35.02
C VAL A 33 3.33 -31.53 34.27
N SER A 34 3.26 -31.62 32.95
CA SER A 34 4.36 -31.18 32.08
C SER A 34 4.18 -29.69 31.87
N SER A 35 4.93 -28.89 32.63
CA SER A 35 5.05 -27.44 32.47
C SER A 35 5.61 -27.14 31.08
N HIS A 36 4.74 -27.07 30.08
CA HIS A 36 5.03 -26.35 28.86
C HIS A 36 5.11 -24.89 29.27
N SER A 37 6.32 -24.31 29.21
CA SER A 37 6.52 -22.88 29.36
C SER A 37 5.48 -22.16 28.51
N ALA A 38 4.49 -21.58 29.18
CA ALA A 38 3.62 -20.60 28.58
C ALA A 38 4.55 -19.50 28.07
N HIS A 39 4.63 -19.35 26.75
CA HIS A 39 5.23 -18.17 26.16
C HIS A 39 4.55 -16.97 26.82
N ALA A 40 5.37 -16.16 27.49
CA ALA A 40 4.93 -14.96 28.17
C ALA A 40 4.07 -14.11 27.23
N ALA A 41 3.06 -13.48 27.83
CA ALA A 41 2.07 -12.66 27.18
C ALA A 41 2.68 -11.65 26.18
N SER A 42 2.25 -11.76 24.93
CA SER A 42 1.96 -10.68 23.98
C SER A 42 2.58 -9.31 24.30
N ALA A 43 3.82 -9.08 23.83
CA ALA A 43 4.15 -7.74 23.37
C ALA A 43 3.26 -7.47 22.15
N SER A 44 2.57 -6.33 22.13
CA SER A 44 1.90 -5.87 20.91
C SER A 44 2.92 -5.86 19.77
N ASP A 45 2.52 -6.34 18.59
CA ASP A 45 3.33 -6.29 17.38
C ASP A 45 4.00 -4.91 17.21
N PRO A 46 5.32 -4.85 16.92
CA PRO A 46 6.07 -3.59 16.92
C PRO A 46 5.63 -2.64 15.81
N PHE A 47 5.17 -3.19 14.69
CA PHE A 47 4.57 -2.42 13.59
C PHE A 47 3.08 -2.75 13.48
N THR A 48 2.27 -1.70 13.34
CA THR A 48 0.83 -1.79 13.09
C THR A 48 0.50 -1.21 11.72
N LEU A 49 -0.56 -1.70 11.07
CA LEU A 49 -1.06 -1.14 9.83
C LEU A 49 -1.55 0.31 10.07
N PRO A 50 -0.94 1.34 9.45
CA PRO A 50 -1.41 2.70 9.60
C PRO A 50 -2.81 2.86 9.00
N PRO A 51 -3.75 3.57 9.64
CA PRO A 51 -5.11 3.71 9.13
C PRO A 51 -5.12 4.45 7.78
N LEU A 52 -6.08 4.12 6.92
CA LEU A 52 -6.36 4.92 5.73
C LEU A 52 -6.77 6.35 6.15
N PRO A 53 -6.37 7.39 5.39
CA PRO A 53 -6.76 8.78 5.69
C PRO A 53 -8.21 9.09 5.30
N TRP A 54 -8.90 8.16 4.65
CA TRP A 54 -10.28 8.27 4.18
C TRP A 54 -10.99 6.90 4.24
N PRO A 55 -12.33 6.83 4.21
CA PRO A 55 -13.08 5.57 4.18
C PRO A 55 -12.88 4.75 2.91
N ASP A 56 -12.92 3.41 2.98
CA ASP A 56 -12.53 2.48 1.92
C ASP A 56 -13.19 2.70 0.53
N ASP A 57 -14.33 3.39 0.45
CA ASP A 57 -15.04 3.71 -0.80
C ASP A 57 -14.78 5.12 -1.35
N ALA A 58 -14.04 5.95 -0.63
CA ALA A 58 -13.88 7.38 -0.91
C ALA A 58 -13.17 7.70 -2.24
N LEU A 59 -12.39 6.75 -2.78
CA LEU A 59 -11.68 6.93 -4.05
C LEU A 59 -12.47 6.43 -5.28
N SER A 60 -13.68 5.91 -5.08
CA SER A 60 -14.56 5.51 -6.19
C SER A 60 -14.98 6.73 -7.04
N PRO A 61 -15.16 6.56 -8.36
CA PRO A 61 -15.08 5.32 -9.14
C PRO A 61 -13.67 5.00 -9.68
N TYR A 62 -12.63 5.73 -9.25
CA TYR A 62 -11.28 5.64 -9.82
C TYR A 62 -10.42 4.55 -9.19
N ILE A 63 -10.64 4.25 -7.91
CA ILE A 63 -10.15 3.03 -7.25
C ILE A 63 -11.32 2.44 -6.50
N SER A 64 -11.67 1.19 -6.79
CA SER A 64 -12.84 0.54 -6.19
C SER A 64 -12.60 0.14 -4.72
N PRO A 65 -13.66 -0.02 -3.92
CA PRO A 65 -13.55 -0.54 -2.56
C PRO A 65 -12.95 -1.96 -2.53
N ASP A 66 -13.17 -2.75 -3.59
CA ASP A 66 -12.56 -4.07 -3.74
C ASP A 66 -11.03 -3.93 -3.86
N THR A 67 -10.54 -3.04 -4.73
CA THR A 67 -9.10 -2.72 -4.81
C THR A 67 -8.56 -2.27 -3.46
N ILE A 68 -9.25 -1.39 -2.72
CA ILE A 68 -8.81 -0.98 -1.37
C ILE A 68 -8.78 -2.15 -0.40
N GLY A 69 -9.82 -2.98 -0.37
CA GLY A 69 -9.91 -4.15 0.51
C GLY A 69 -8.76 -5.15 0.29
N PHE A 70 -8.32 -5.34 -0.95
CA PHE A 70 -7.15 -6.17 -1.26
C PHE A 70 -5.83 -5.44 -1.03
N HIS A 71 -5.68 -4.23 -1.57
CA HIS A 71 -4.40 -3.50 -1.57
C HIS A 71 -4.01 -3.04 -0.15
N TYR A 72 -4.93 -2.40 0.58
CA TYR A 72 -4.71 -2.02 1.97
C TYR A 72 -4.90 -3.23 2.91
N GLY A 73 -6.06 -3.88 2.84
CA GLY A 73 -6.46 -4.92 3.79
C GLY A 73 -5.71 -6.25 3.67
N LYS A 74 -5.04 -6.53 2.54
CA LYS A 74 -4.24 -7.75 2.32
C LYS A 74 -2.78 -7.47 2.02
N HIS A 75 -2.46 -6.67 1.00
CA HIS A 75 -1.06 -6.43 0.62
C HIS A 75 -0.32 -5.63 1.69
N HIS A 76 -0.82 -4.44 2.05
CA HIS A 76 -0.21 -3.60 3.08
C HIS A 76 -0.14 -4.30 4.45
N GLN A 77 -1.24 -4.91 4.89
CA GLN A 77 -1.26 -5.74 6.11
C GLN A 77 -0.27 -6.92 6.03
N GLY A 78 -0.12 -7.53 4.87
CA GLY A 78 0.82 -8.62 4.63
C GLY A 78 2.27 -8.19 4.88
N TYR A 79 2.65 -7.01 4.39
CA TYR A 79 3.99 -6.46 4.64
C TYR A 79 4.24 -6.19 6.13
N VAL A 80 3.24 -5.63 6.85
CA VAL A 80 3.31 -5.44 8.31
C VAL A 80 3.54 -6.77 9.03
N ASN A 81 2.70 -7.77 8.75
CA ASN A 81 2.79 -9.09 9.38
C ASN A 81 4.14 -9.76 9.11
N ASN A 82 4.68 -9.61 7.91
CA ASN A 82 5.96 -10.19 7.53
C ASN A 82 7.13 -9.46 8.18
N LEU A 83 7.10 -8.13 8.25
CA LEU A 83 8.15 -7.36 8.93
C LEU A 83 8.21 -7.74 10.41
N ASN A 84 7.07 -7.78 11.11
CA ASN A 84 7.00 -8.19 12.52
C ASN A 84 7.66 -9.56 12.76
N LYS A 85 7.42 -10.54 11.89
CA LYS A 85 8.07 -11.86 11.96
C LYS A 85 9.58 -11.80 11.73
N LEU A 86 10.02 -10.99 10.76
CA LEU A 86 11.43 -10.90 10.37
C LEU A 86 12.29 -10.16 11.41
N VAL A 87 11.71 -9.22 12.16
CA VAL A 87 12.43 -8.42 13.16
C VAL A 87 12.27 -8.93 14.60
N ALA A 88 11.41 -9.93 14.83
CA ALA A 88 11.15 -10.48 16.16
C ALA A 88 12.45 -10.92 16.87
N GLY A 89 12.67 -10.41 18.09
CA GLY A 89 13.87 -10.70 18.87
C GLY A 89 15.15 -10.02 18.37
N THR A 90 15.06 -9.10 17.41
CA THR A 90 16.18 -8.28 16.93
C THR A 90 16.04 -6.83 17.43
N SER A 91 17.13 -6.07 17.41
CA SER A 91 17.10 -4.64 17.74
C SER A 91 16.35 -3.77 16.72
N MET A 92 15.95 -4.32 15.56
CA MET A 92 15.13 -3.61 14.58
C MET A 92 13.66 -3.53 15.01
N ALA A 93 13.20 -4.37 15.94
CA ALA A 93 11.82 -4.32 16.42
C ALA A 93 11.49 -3.00 17.15
N ASP A 94 12.51 -2.32 17.69
CA ASP A 94 12.35 -1.07 18.43
C ASP A 94 12.71 0.17 17.58
N GLN A 95 13.00 0.00 16.28
CA GLN A 95 13.42 1.09 15.40
C GLN A 95 12.24 1.64 14.58
N PRO A 96 12.25 2.94 14.26
CA PRO A 96 11.32 3.49 13.30
C PRO A 96 11.56 2.88 11.91
N LEU A 97 10.50 2.83 11.10
CA LEU A 97 10.49 2.17 9.80
C LEU A 97 11.57 2.73 8.86
N GLU A 98 11.74 4.06 8.85
CA GLU A 98 12.75 4.76 8.07
C GLU A 98 14.17 4.32 8.45
N ALA A 99 14.46 4.14 9.75
CA ALA A 99 15.77 3.69 10.19
C ALA A 99 16.06 2.25 9.74
N ILE A 100 15.05 1.38 9.74
CA ILE A 100 15.17 0.00 9.25
C ILE A 100 15.46 0.00 7.74
N ILE A 101 14.75 0.83 6.97
CA ILE A 101 14.96 0.98 5.53
C ILE A 101 16.41 1.40 5.25
N GLN A 102 16.90 2.47 5.90
CA GLN A 102 18.30 2.90 5.77
C GLN A 102 19.30 1.82 6.16
N ALA A 103 19.04 1.13 7.28
CA ALA A 103 19.95 0.12 7.80
C ALA A 103 20.02 -1.15 6.93
N THR A 104 19.09 -1.34 5.99
CA THR A 104 18.95 -2.57 5.20
C THR A 104 19.03 -2.38 3.68
N ALA A 105 18.98 -1.14 3.17
CA ALA A 105 18.96 -0.82 1.74
C ALA A 105 20.06 -1.52 0.92
N ASP A 106 21.31 -1.47 1.39
CA ASP A 106 22.46 -2.03 0.68
C ASP A 106 22.88 -3.43 1.16
N LYS A 107 22.03 -4.10 1.95
CA LYS A 107 22.36 -5.38 2.59
C LYS A 107 21.61 -6.53 1.94
N THR A 108 22.32 -7.29 1.12
CA THR A 108 21.77 -8.46 0.40
C THR A 108 21.19 -9.51 1.36
N ASP A 109 21.80 -9.72 2.53
CA ASP A 109 21.32 -10.62 3.58
C ASP A 109 20.09 -10.10 4.35
N LYS A 110 19.72 -8.83 4.14
CA LYS A 110 18.56 -8.16 4.75
C LYS A 110 17.48 -7.76 3.75
N THR A 111 17.60 -8.20 2.49
CA THR A 111 16.64 -7.90 1.41
C THR A 111 15.18 -8.13 1.82
N ALA A 112 14.87 -9.21 2.54
CA ALA A 112 13.50 -9.50 2.98
C ALA A 112 12.98 -8.45 3.98
N ILE A 113 13.83 -7.98 4.90
CA ILE A 113 13.47 -6.92 5.85
C ILE A 113 13.29 -5.61 5.11
N PHE A 114 14.25 -5.23 4.25
CA PHE A 114 14.14 -4.04 3.41
C PHE A 114 12.84 -4.02 2.62
N ASN A 115 12.55 -5.09 1.90
CA ASN A 115 11.35 -5.16 1.04
C ASN A 115 10.06 -4.96 1.83
N ASN A 116 9.91 -5.60 3.00
CA ASN A 116 8.68 -5.45 3.78
C ASN A 116 8.62 -4.08 4.48
N ALA A 117 9.73 -3.58 5.01
CA ALA A 117 9.78 -2.27 5.63
C ALA A 117 9.48 -1.15 4.63
N ALA A 118 10.15 -1.16 3.48
CA ALA A 118 9.95 -0.20 2.42
C ALA A 118 8.54 -0.28 1.84
N GLN A 119 7.95 -1.48 1.67
CA GLN A 119 6.57 -1.57 1.18
C GLN A 119 5.54 -1.03 2.18
N ILE A 120 5.72 -1.20 3.51
CA ILE A 120 4.85 -0.54 4.50
C ILE A 120 4.94 0.98 4.34
N TRP A 121 6.16 1.49 4.21
CA TRP A 121 6.40 2.93 4.07
C TRP A 121 5.80 3.46 2.76
N ASN A 122 6.08 2.82 1.64
CA ASN A 122 5.60 3.20 0.30
C ASN A 122 4.07 3.22 0.24
N HIS A 123 3.40 2.21 0.78
CA HIS A 123 1.93 2.16 0.78
C HIS A 123 1.34 3.24 1.68
N THR A 124 1.90 3.44 2.88
CA THR A 124 1.46 4.52 3.77
C THR A 124 1.60 5.89 3.09
N PHE A 125 2.72 6.12 2.40
CA PHE A 125 2.94 7.34 1.63
C PHE A 125 1.99 7.48 0.43
N TYR A 126 1.68 6.37 -0.26
CA TYR A 126 0.72 6.32 -1.36
C TYR A 126 -0.70 6.66 -0.93
N TRP A 127 -1.20 6.13 0.19
CA TRP A 127 -2.54 6.46 0.68
C TRP A 127 -2.70 7.95 0.99
N ASN A 128 -1.65 8.58 1.52
CA ASN A 128 -1.63 10.02 1.79
C ASN A 128 -1.42 10.86 0.51
N SER A 129 -0.77 10.29 -0.51
CA SER A 129 -0.65 10.89 -1.85
C SER A 129 -1.99 10.94 -2.60
N LEU A 130 -3.04 10.30 -2.07
CA LEU A 130 -4.38 10.29 -2.64
C LEU A 130 -5.41 10.94 -1.71
N LYS A 131 -6.43 11.58 -2.28
CA LYS A 131 -7.60 12.05 -1.55
C LYS A 131 -8.87 12.00 -2.40
N PRO A 132 -10.06 11.85 -1.79
CA PRO A 132 -11.33 12.07 -2.49
C PRO A 132 -11.39 13.49 -3.05
N LYS A 133 -11.86 13.64 -4.29
CA LYS A 133 -11.92 14.93 -5.00
C LYS A 133 -10.54 15.62 -5.09
N GLY A 134 -9.49 14.83 -5.28
CA GLY A 134 -8.14 15.30 -5.57
C GLY A 134 -7.97 15.65 -7.04
N GLY A 135 -6.72 15.53 -7.52
CA GLY A 135 -6.35 15.86 -8.88
C GLY A 135 -6.33 17.37 -9.14
N GLY A 136 -6.54 17.76 -10.41
CA GLY A 136 -6.37 19.16 -10.83
C GLY A 136 -4.91 19.62 -10.78
N LYS A 137 -4.70 20.93 -10.62
CA LYS A 137 -3.36 21.55 -10.52
C LYS A 137 -3.02 21.87 -9.06
N PRO A 138 -1.76 21.73 -8.62
CA PRO A 138 -1.32 22.24 -7.34
C PRO A 138 -1.39 23.77 -7.32
N THR A 139 -1.30 24.35 -6.13
CA THR A 139 -1.23 25.79 -5.91
C THR A 139 -0.04 26.11 -5.00
N GLY A 140 0.26 27.38 -4.76
CA GLY A 140 1.32 27.76 -3.82
C GLY A 140 2.73 27.47 -4.34
N SER A 141 3.64 27.12 -3.43
CA SER A 141 5.06 26.96 -3.76
C SER A 141 5.30 25.76 -4.67
N LEU A 142 4.50 24.70 -4.56
CA LEU A 142 4.67 23.50 -5.39
C LEU A 142 4.45 23.77 -6.87
N ILE A 143 3.45 24.56 -7.27
CA ILE A 143 3.26 24.86 -8.70
C ILE A 143 4.41 25.72 -9.24
N GLU A 144 4.93 26.67 -8.45
CA GLU A 144 6.08 27.49 -8.84
C GLU A 144 7.33 26.63 -9.06
N HIS A 145 7.59 25.66 -8.18
CA HIS A 145 8.70 24.71 -8.36
C HIS A 145 8.48 23.81 -9.58
N ILE A 146 7.25 23.32 -9.80
CA ILE A 146 6.92 22.49 -10.95
C ILE A 146 7.15 23.26 -12.26
N GLU A 147 6.67 24.50 -12.37
CA GLU A 147 6.84 25.29 -13.58
C GLU A 147 8.30 25.68 -13.81
N LYS A 148 9.06 25.92 -12.74
CA LYS A 148 10.51 26.16 -12.82
C LYS A 148 11.28 24.93 -13.33
N ASP A 149 11.04 23.75 -12.78
CA ASP A 149 11.87 22.56 -13.03
C ASP A 149 11.40 21.74 -14.24
N PHE A 150 10.10 21.79 -14.59
CA PHE A 150 9.50 21.06 -15.70
C PHE A 150 8.96 21.97 -16.82
N ASN A 151 9.29 23.26 -16.78
CA ASN A 151 8.83 24.32 -17.70
C ASN A 151 7.34 24.68 -17.55
N ASN A 152 6.44 23.71 -17.40
CA ASN A 152 5.03 23.95 -17.02
C ASN A 152 4.38 22.68 -16.44
N PHE A 153 3.18 22.83 -15.86
CA PHE A 153 2.45 21.71 -15.26
C PHE A 153 2.09 20.59 -16.26
N ASP A 154 1.77 20.91 -17.50
CA ASP A 154 1.35 19.90 -18.48
C ASP A 154 2.55 19.04 -18.94
N ALA A 155 3.73 19.66 -19.02
CA ALA A 155 5.01 18.97 -19.25
C ALA A 155 5.37 18.05 -18.07
N PHE A 156 5.24 18.54 -16.82
CA PHE A 156 5.35 17.70 -15.62
C PHE A 156 4.39 16.51 -15.67
N LYS A 157 3.09 16.75 -15.96
CA LYS A 157 2.08 15.70 -15.99
C LYS A 157 2.42 14.62 -17.01
N THR A 158 2.86 15.03 -18.19
CA THR A 158 3.31 14.14 -19.26
C THR A 158 4.53 13.32 -18.84
N GLU A 159 5.52 13.96 -18.21
CA GLU A 159 6.73 13.29 -17.77
C GLU A 159 6.45 12.30 -16.64
N PHE A 160 5.61 12.68 -15.67
CA PHE A 160 5.27 11.84 -14.53
C PHE A 160 4.48 10.60 -14.98
N ALA A 161 3.50 10.79 -15.86
CA ALA A 161 2.74 9.69 -16.45
C ALA A 161 3.65 8.74 -17.26
N ARG A 162 4.62 9.30 -18.00
CA ARG A 162 5.62 8.51 -18.73
C ARG A 162 6.51 7.70 -17.80
N ALA A 163 6.95 8.27 -16.68
CA ALA A 163 7.76 7.56 -15.69
C ALA A 163 6.97 6.38 -15.08
N ALA A 164 5.73 6.62 -14.65
CA ALA A 164 4.83 5.59 -14.12
C ALA A 164 4.54 4.47 -15.13
N ALA A 165 4.21 4.83 -16.37
CA ALA A 165 3.91 3.85 -17.42
C ALA A 165 5.14 3.03 -17.83
N SER A 166 6.33 3.65 -17.84
CA SER A 166 7.57 3.01 -18.31
C SER A 166 8.34 2.24 -17.22
N GLN A 167 7.86 2.21 -15.98
CA GLN A 167 8.41 1.31 -14.96
C GLN A 167 8.06 -0.13 -15.34
N PHE A 168 9.03 -0.87 -15.89
CA PHE A 168 8.78 -2.25 -16.30
C PHE A 168 8.63 -3.17 -15.07
N GLY A 169 7.63 -4.03 -15.10
CA GLY A 169 7.25 -4.86 -13.96
C GLY A 169 6.59 -4.04 -12.85
N SER A 170 6.86 -4.46 -11.61
CA SER A 170 6.36 -3.84 -10.39
C SER A 170 7.22 -2.66 -9.95
N GLY A 171 6.61 -1.64 -9.35
CA GLY A 171 7.33 -0.49 -8.86
C GLY A 171 6.46 0.73 -8.61
N TRP A 172 7.10 1.89 -8.60
CA TRP A 172 6.51 3.15 -8.18
C TRP A 172 7.04 4.31 -9.05
N ALA A 173 6.26 5.37 -9.18
CA ALA A 173 6.72 6.65 -9.71
C ALA A 173 6.59 7.74 -8.65
N TRP A 174 7.61 8.60 -8.54
CA TRP A 174 7.75 9.56 -7.46
C TRP A 174 8.06 10.95 -7.99
N LEU A 175 7.39 11.97 -7.43
CA LEU A 175 7.94 13.32 -7.44
C LEU A 175 8.79 13.46 -6.18
N VAL A 176 10.03 13.86 -6.33
CA VAL A 176 10.96 14.04 -5.20
C VAL A 176 11.62 15.41 -5.27
N LYS A 177 11.95 15.97 -4.11
CA LYS A 177 12.89 17.08 -3.98
C LYS A 177 14.29 16.50 -3.81
N ASP A 178 15.17 16.85 -4.73
CA ASP A 178 16.60 16.51 -4.71
C ASP A 178 17.40 17.83 -4.70
N GLY A 179 17.97 18.15 -3.54
CA GLY A 179 18.49 19.49 -3.27
C GLY A 179 17.40 20.56 -3.40
N ASP A 180 17.58 21.52 -4.30
CA ASP A 180 16.64 22.63 -4.56
C ASP A 180 15.77 22.41 -5.81
N LYS A 181 15.80 21.21 -6.39
CA LYS A 181 15.04 20.87 -7.59
C LYS A 181 14.02 19.79 -7.33
N LEU A 182 12.93 19.86 -8.07
CA LEU A 182 12.03 18.74 -8.24
C LEU A 182 12.50 17.86 -9.39
N ILE A 183 12.52 16.55 -9.16
CA ILE A 183 12.79 15.55 -10.19
C ILE A 183 11.75 14.43 -10.12
N ILE A 184 11.58 13.76 -11.25
CA ILE A 184 10.74 12.56 -11.34
C ILE A 184 11.65 11.34 -11.36
N VAL A 185 11.41 10.41 -10.43
CA VAL A 185 12.11 9.13 -10.38
C VAL A 185 11.11 7.98 -10.43
N LYS A 186 11.56 6.82 -10.89
CA LYS A 186 10.80 5.57 -10.80
C LYS A 186 11.68 4.51 -10.15
N THR A 187 11.07 3.68 -9.32
CA THR A 187 11.77 2.64 -8.57
C THR A 187 11.16 1.28 -8.86
N GLY A 188 12.01 0.25 -8.88
CA GLY A 188 11.58 -1.13 -9.08
C GLY A 188 11.21 -1.81 -7.76
N ASN A 189 10.16 -2.62 -7.78
CA ASN A 189 9.70 -3.40 -6.63
C ASN A 189 9.47 -2.54 -5.38
N ALA A 190 10.22 -2.79 -4.30
CA ALA A 190 10.09 -2.13 -3.00
C ALA A 190 11.01 -0.92 -2.84
N ASP A 191 11.90 -0.68 -3.81
CA ASP A 191 12.85 0.42 -3.74
C ASP A 191 12.14 1.78 -3.60
N THR A 192 12.76 2.70 -2.88
CA THR A 192 12.10 3.91 -2.38
C THR A 192 13.07 5.09 -2.29
N PRO A 193 12.66 6.32 -2.66
CA PRO A 193 13.55 7.48 -2.65
C PRO A 193 14.22 7.76 -1.30
N ILE A 194 13.55 7.44 -0.19
CA ILE A 194 14.13 7.68 1.13
C ILE A 194 15.42 6.87 1.33
N ALA A 195 15.53 5.66 0.77
CA ALA A 195 16.74 4.85 0.84
C ALA A 195 17.94 5.50 0.13
N HIS A 196 17.68 6.46 -0.76
CA HIS A 196 18.68 7.18 -1.56
C HIS A 196 18.90 8.62 -1.07
N GLY A 197 18.42 8.95 0.13
CA GLY A 197 18.52 10.30 0.69
C GLY A 197 17.69 11.36 -0.03
N GLN A 198 16.77 10.94 -0.90
CA GLN A 198 15.86 11.83 -1.62
C GLN A 198 14.60 12.07 -0.79
N LYS A 199 13.98 13.25 -0.98
CA LYS A 199 12.77 13.64 -0.25
C LYS A 199 11.52 13.47 -1.12
N PRO A 200 10.75 12.39 -0.98
CA PRO A 200 9.54 12.18 -1.76
C PRO A 200 8.43 13.16 -1.38
N LEU A 201 7.69 13.61 -2.40
CA LEU A 201 6.57 14.55 -2.25
C LEU A 201 5.23 13.88 -2.57
N LEU A 202 5.18 13.05 -3.62
CA LEU A 202 4.03 12.22 -3.97
C LEU A 202 4.47 10.93 -4.67
N THR A 203 3.61 9.91 -4.68
CA THR A 203 3.87 8.65 -5.39
C THR A 203 2.63 8.09 -6.08
N ILE A 204 2.84 7.26 -7.09
CA ILE A 204 1.82 6.36 -7.68
C ILE A 204 2.36 4.92 -7.63
N ASP A 205 1.58 4.02 -7.04
CA ASP A 205 1.83 2.58 -7.09
C ASP A 205 1.54 2.06 -8.50
N VAL A 206 2.51 1.44 -9.17
CA VAL A 206 2.31 0.80 -10.47
C VAL A 206 2.55 -0.71 -10.43
N TRP A 207 2.54 -1.31 -9.24
CA TRP A 207 2.29 -2.74 -9.09
C TRP A 207 0.90 -3.08 -9.61
N GLU A 208 0.77 -4.23 -10.28
CA GLU A 208 -0.50 -4.63 -10.89
C GLU A 208 -1.64 -4.73 -9.86
N HIS A 209 -1.37 -5.13 -8.62
CA HIS A 209 -2.41 -5.19 -7.57
C HIS A 209 -3.06 -3.83 -7.28
N ALA A 210 -2.43 -2.71 -7.63
CA ALA A 210 -2.97 -1.37 -7.39
C ALA A 210 -4.08 -0.99 -8.37
N TYR A 211 -4.18 -1.68 -9.51
CA TYR A 211 -5.07 -1.27 -10.59
C TYR A 211 -5.75 -2.43 -11.34
N TYR A 212 -5.33 -3.69 -11.18
CA TYR A 212 -5.77 -4.75 -12.09
C TYR A 212 -7.26 -5.07 -11.98
N LEU A 213 -7.86 -4.92 -10.79
CA LEU A 213 -9.31 -5.14 -10.61
C LEU A 213 -10.13 -4.07 -11.34
N ASP A 214 -9.63 -2.84 -11.42
CA ASP A 214 -10.37 -1.71 -12.00
C ASP A 214 -10.01 -1.45 -13.47
N TYR A 215 -8.76 -1.72 -13.87
CA TYR A 215 -8.19 -1.33 -15.17
C TYR A 215 -7.57 -2.50 -15.95
N GLN A 216 -7.36 -3.67 -15.32
CA GLN A 216 -6.65 -4.81 -15.92
C GLN A 216 -5.30 -4.37 -16.49
N ASN A 217 -5.01 -4.59 -17.76
CA ASN A 217 -3.74 -4.20 -18.38
C ASN A 217 -3.63 -2.69 -18.70
N ARG A 218 -4.69 -1.90 -18.49
CA ARG A 218 -4.76 -0.49 -18.88
C ARG A 218 -4.10 0.43 -17.84
N ARG A 219 -2.83 0.18 -17.53
CA ARG A 219 -2.04 0.99 -16.58
C ARG A 219 -2.07 2.48 -16.90
N ALA A 220 -2.05 2.84 -18.19
CA ALA A 220 -2.12 4.24 -18.62
C ALA A 220 -3.44 4.92 -18.20
N ASP A 221 -4.57 4.22 -18.31
CA ASP A 221 -5.88 4.74 -17.90
C ASP A 221 -5.94 4.93 -16.37
N TYR A 222 -5.36 4.01 -15.61
CA TYR A 222 -5.22 4.11 -14.15
C TYR A 222 -4.39 5.34 -13.73
N ILE A 223 -3.21 5.53 -14.34
CA ILE A 223 -2.36 6.68 -14.07
C ILE A 223 -3.10 7.98 -14.38
N ALA A 224 -3.76 8.06 -15.53
CA ALA A 224 -4.54 9.24 -15.90
C ALA A 224 -5.65 9.52 -14.88
N ALA A 225 -6.41 8.50 -14.47
CA ALA A 225 -7.48 8.64 -13.49
C ALA A 225 -6.98 9.13 -12.13
N ILE A 226 -5.86 8.60 -11.62
CA ILE A 226 -5.25 9.08 -10.38
C ILE A 226 -4.83 10.54 -10.51
N MET A 227 -4.11 10.88 -11.57
CA MET A 227 -3.59 12.24 -11.75
C MET A 227 -4.71 13.28 -11.89
N ASP A 228 -5.79 12.94 -12.57
CA ASP A 228 -6.89 13.86 -12.82
C ASP A 228 -7.87 13.99 -11.67
N HIS A 229 -7.97 12.99 -10.80
CA HIS A 229 -9.07 12.93 -9.83
C HIS A 229 -8.68 12.62 -8.38
N LEU A 230 -7.49 12.08 -8.12
CA LEU A 230 -7.15 11.56 -6.80
C LEU A 230 -5.87 12.15 -6.18
N ILE A 231 -4.92 12.70 -6.96
CA ILE A 231 -3.67 13.23 -6.38
C ILE A 231 -3.97 14.28 -5.29
N ASN A 232 -3.32 14.10 -4.14
CA ASN A 232 -3.39 15.02 -3.01
C ASN A 232 -2.26 16.04 -3.08
N TRP A 233 -2.49 17.15 -3.78
CA TRP A 233 -1.51 18.23 -3.89
C TRP A 233 -1.19 18.92 -2.55
N GLU A 234 -2.10 18.91 -1.59
CA GLU A 234 -1.85 19.48 -0.25
C GLU A 234 -0.81 18.64 0.52
N PHE A 235 -0.87 17.32 0.40
CA PHE A 235 0.16 16.44 0.96
C PHE A 235 1.52 16.67 0.32
N ALA A 236 1.58 16.84 -1.00
CA ALA A 236 2.81 17.17 -1.70
C ALA A 236 3.39 18.55 -1.28
N GLU A 237 2.55 19.56 -1.09
CA GLU A 237 2.95 20.89 -0.58
C GLU A 237 3.48 20.79 0.86
N GLN A 238 2.81 20.03 1.73
CA GLN A 238 3.28 19.80 3.12
C GLN A 238 4.64 19.11 3.13
N ASN A 239 4.81 18.09 2.30
CA ASN A 239 6.09 17.41 2.13
C ASN A 239 7.14 18.36 1.55
N LEU A 240 6.79 19.27 0.63
CA LEU A 240 7.74 20.25 0.09
C LEU A 240 8.27 21.17 1.20
N ALA A 241 7.40 21.64 2.08
CA ALA A 241 7.70 22.60 3.15
C ALA A 241 8.42 22.03 4.38
N ALA A 242 8.33 20.71 4.62
CA ALA A 242 8.95 20.04 5.77
C ALA A 242 10.49 20.08 5.79
#